data_AF-A0A2W6BYE6-F1
#
_entry.id   AF-A0A2W6BYE6-F1
#
_cell.length_a   1.000
_cell.length_b   1.000
_cell.length_c   1.000
_cell.angle_alpha   90.00
_cell.angle_beta   90.00
_cell.angle_gamma   90.00
#
_symmetry.space_group_name_H-M   'P 1'
#
loop_
_entity.id
_entity.type
_entity.pdbx_description
1 polymer ?
#
loop_
_entity_poly.entity_id
_entity_poly.type
_entity_poly.pdbx_seq_one_letter_code
_entity_poly.pdbx_strand_id
1 'polypeptide(L)' 'MAVVNFRTDERAERALAELTADGSTVSDAIRQALVDAVRLRRREQMRRESLEAGADPADLGESRQVLAEMGELRAW' A
#
# COMPACT_ATOMS: atom_id res chain seq x y z
N MET A 1 4.60 16.94 23.95
CA MET A 1 3.49 16.53 23.06
C MET A 1 3.14 17.73 22.20
N ALA A 2 3.19 17.61 20.87
CA ALA A 2 2.86 18.73 19.98
C ALA A 2 1.35 18.73 19.69
N VAL A 3 0.74 19.92 19.64
CA VAL A 3 -0.68 20.10 19.28
C VAL A 3 -0.75 20.59 17.85
N VAL A 4 -1.61 19.95 17.06
CA VAL A 4 -1.88 20.35 15.66
C VAL A 4 -3.30 20.89 15.61
N ASN A 5 -3.45 22.14 15.18
CA ASN A 5 -4.74 22.71 14.84
C ASN A 5 -4.97 22.53 13.34
N PHE A 6 -6.12 21.99 12.95
CA PHE A 6 -6.51 21.88 11.56
C PHE A 6 -7.94 22.40 11.38
N ARG A 7 -8.22 22.98 10.22
CA ARG A 7 -9.57 23.38 9.84
C ARG A 7 -10.25 22.20 9.19
N THR A 8 -11.41 21.82 9.72
CA THR A 8 -12.28 20.81 9.14
C THR A 8 -13.07 21.38 7.98
N ASP A 9 -13.40 20.51 7.03
CA ASP A 9 -14.52 20.69 6.11
C ASP A 9 -15.63 19.68 6.46
N GLU A 10 -16.78 19.79 5.80
CA GLU A 10 -17.93 18.88 6.03
C GLU A 10 -17.56 17.40 5.83
N ARG A 11 -16.59 17.11 4.95
CA ARG A 11 -16.15 15.74 4.71
C ARG A 11 -15.35 15.21 5.90
N ALA A 12 -14.43 16.01 6.44
CA ALA A 12 -13.67 15.66 7.63
C ALA A 12 -14.58 15.51 8.84
N GLU A 13 -15.59 16.37 9.00
CA GLU A 13 -16.55 16.29 10.11
C GLU A 13 -17.36 15.00 10.06
N ARG A 14 -17.87 14.61 8.89
CA ARG A 14 -18.57 13.33 8.72
C ARG A 14 -17.67 12.13 9.01
N ALA A 15 -16.44 12.15 8.50
CA ALA A 15 -15.47 11.07 8.74
C ALA A 15 -15.13 10.96 10.23
N LEU A 16 -14.94 12.09 10.93
CA LEU A 16 -14.72 12.08 12.37
C LEU A 16 -15.92 11.50 13.12
N ALA A 17 -17.14 11.91 12.77
CA ALA A 17 -18.35 11.38 13.40
C ALA A 17 -18.48 9.85 13.23
N GLU A 18 -18.15 9.33 12.05
CA GLU A 18 -18.12 7.89 11.79
C GLU A 18 -17.03 7.18 12.59
N LEU A 19 -15.80 7.72 12.58
CA LEU A 19 -14.67 7.13 13.30
C LEU A 19 -14.84 7.14 14.82
N THR A 20 -15.62 8.07 15.37
CA THR A 20 -15.90 8.15 16.81
C THR A 20 -17.26 7.58 17.20
N ALA A 21 -17.99 6.94 16.27
CA ALA A 21 -19.33 6.39 16.54
C ALA A 21 -19.32 5.30 17.62
N ASP A 22 -18.17 4.67 17.84
CA ASP A 22 -17.92 3.66 18.87
C ASP A 22 -17.63 4.25 20.27
N GLY A 23 -17.66 5.59 20.40
CA GLY A 23 -17.35 6.30 21.64
C GLY A 23 -15.86 6.60 21.84
N SER A 24 -15.00 6.33 20.86
CA SER A 24 -13.59 6.72 20.90
C SER A 24 -13.40 8.24 20.87
N THR A 25 -12.26 8.71 21.38
CA THR A 25 -11.95 10.15 21.35
C THR A 25 -11.53 10.58 19.95
N VAL A 26 -11.81 11.83 19.59
CA VAL A 26 -11.37 12.43 18.31
C VAL A 26 -9.85 12.33 18.14
N SER A 27 -9.07 12.51 19.22
CA SER A 27 -7.62 12.40 19.15
C SER A 27 -7.14 10.98 18.87
N ASP A 28 -7.79 9.97 19.44
CA ASP A 28 -7.46 8.57 19.18
C ASP A 28 -7.85 8.16 17.75
N ALA A 29 -9.05 8.57 17.31
CA ALA A 29 -9.51 8.39 15.94
C ALA A 29 -8.54 9.01 14.92
N ILE A 30 -8.12 10.26 15.13
CA ILE A 30 -7.15 10.95 14.25
C ILE A 30 -5.79 10.23 14.27
N ARG A 31 -5.30 9.84 15.45
CA ARG A 31 -4.03 9.13 15.56
C ARG A 31 -4.06 7.82 14.78
N GLN A 32 -5.12 7.05 14.93
CA GLN A 32 -5.30 5.78 14.24
C GLN A 32 -5.44 5.98 12.72
N ALA A 33 -6.25 6.94 12.30
CA ALA A 33 -6.43 7.29 10.88
C ALA A 33 -5.12 7.69 10.20
N LEU A 34 -4.24 8.44 10.89
CA LEU A 34 -2.92 8.80 10.37
C LEU A 34 -2.01 7.58 10.17
N VAL A 35 -2.00 6.67 11.14
CA VAL A 35 -1.22 5.42 11.04
C VAL A 35 -1.73 4.56 9.89
N ASP A 36 -3.05 4.45 9.75
CA ASP A 36 -3.67 3.64 8.70
C ASP A 36 -3.50 4.25 7.31
N ALA A 37 -3.53 5.59 7.19
CA ALA A 37 -3.20 6.28 5.95
C ALA A 37 -1.75 6.01 5.49
N VAL A 38 -0.79 6.03 6.41
CA VAL A 38 0.61 5.69 6.11
C VAL A 38 0.73 4.23 5.67
N ARG A 39 0.05 3.30 6.37
CA ARG A 39 0.04 1.88 6.00
C ARG A 39 -0.55 1.66 4.61
N LEU A 40 -1.66 2.32 4.30
CA LEU A 40 -2.30 2.24 2.98
C LEU A 40 -1.35 2.74 1.88
N ARG A 41 -0.70 3.89 2.10
CA ARG A 41 0.27 4.45 1.16
C ARG A 41 1.46 3.50 0.93
N ARG A 42 1.98 2.88 1.99
CA ARG A 42 3.08 1.90 1.86
C ARG A 42 2.66 0.66 1.07
N ARG A 43 1.46 0.14 1.30
CA ARG A 43 0.94 -1.01 0.54
C ARG A 43 0.83 -0.69 -0.94
N GLU A 44 0.32 0.49 -1.29
CA GLU A 44 0.21 0.90 -2.68
C GLU A 44 1.58 1.08 -3.33
N GLN A 45 2.55 1.63 -2.59
CA GLN A 45 3.93 1.74 -3.04
C GLN A 45 4.55 0.37 -3.33
N MET A 46 4.44 -0.59 -2.40
CA MET A 46 4.94 -1.96 -2.60
C MET A 46 4.25 -2.66 -3.78
N ARG A 47 2.95 -2.43 -3.97
CA ARG A 47 2.20 -2.96 -5.12
C ARG A 47 2.75 -2.42 -6.44
N ARG A 48 3.05 -1.12 -6.50
CA ARG A 48 3.65 -0.49 -7.67
C ARG A 48 5.05 -1.04 -7.94
N GLU A 49 5.90 -1.09 -6.93
CA GLU A 49 7.26 -1.64 -7.03
C GLU A 49 7.25 -3.11 -7.49
N SER A 50 6.32 -3.92 -6.98
CA SER A 50 6.19 -5.31 -7.40
C SER A 50 5.80 -5.44 -8.88
N LEU A 51 4.94 -4.55 -9.39
CA LEU A 51 4.58 -4.53 -10.80
C LEU A 51 5.74 -4.06 -11.68
N GLU A 52 6.49 -3.06 -11.22
CA GLU A 52 7.70 -2.58 -11.90
C GLU A 52 8.75 -3.69 -11.97
N ALA A 53 9.02 -4.38 -10.86
CA ALA A 53 9.96 -5.49 -10.82
C ALA A 53 9.53 -6.68 -11.70
N GLY A 54 8.26 -7.06 -11.69
CA GLY A 54 7.76 -8.15 -12.53
C GLY A 54 7.76 -7.84 -14.04
N ALA A 55 7.88 -6.57 -14.42
CA ALA A 55 7.97 -6.12 -15.80
C ALA A 55 9.41 -5.92 -16.28
N ASP A 56 10.42 -6.29 -15.48
CA ASP A 56 11.83 -6.15 -15.86
C ASP A 56 12.15 -7.01 -17.11
N PRO A 57 12.47 -6.37 -18.26
CA PRO A 57 12.75 -7.10 -19.50
C PRO A 57 13.97 -8.02 -19.42
N ALA A 58 14.95 -7.70 -18.56
CA ALA A 58 16.14 -8.52 -18.38
C ALA A 58 15.77 -9.83 -17.68
N ASP A 59 15.06 -9.74 -16.54
CA ASP A 59 14.59 -10.89 -15.77
C ASP A 59 13.63 -11.78 -16.59
N LEU A 60 12.75 -11.17 -17.38
CA LEU A 60 11.86 -11.89 -18.30
C LEU A 60 12.64 -12.58 -19.43
N GLY A 61 13.71 -11.95 -19.93
CA GLY A 61 14.61 -12.53 -20.93
C GLY A 61 15.34 -13.75 -20.39
N GLU A 62 15.95 -13.62 -19.21
CA GLU A 62 16.63 -14.72 -18.52
C GLU A 62 15.68 -15.88 -18.22
N SER A 63 14.48 -15.58 -17.68
CA SER A 63 13.46 -16.61 -17.39
C SER A 63 13.07 -17.40 -18.64
N ARG A 64 12.93 -16.73 -19.79
CA ARG A 64 12.63 -17.40 -21.08
C ARG A 64 13.78 -18.27 -21.54
N GLN A 65 15.02 -17.81 -21.38
CA GLN A 65 16.21 -18.58 -21.75
C GLN A 65 16.30 -19.86 -20.91
N VAL A 66 16.20 -19.74 -19.57
CA VAL A 66 16.24 -20.90 -18.67
C VAL A 66 15.14 -21.90 -19.00
N LEU A 67 13.92 -21.44 -19.29
CA LEU A 67 12.82 -22.33 -19.69
C LEU A 67 13.13 -23.07 -21.00
N ALA A 68 13.77 -22.41 -21.97
CA ALA A 68 14.17 -23.06 -23.22
C ALA A 68 15.24 -24.15 -22.94
N GLU A 69 16.28 -23.82 -22.17
CA GLU A 69 17.34 -24.77 -21.79
C GLU A 69 16.80 -25.98 -21.02
N MET A 70 15.88 -25.77 -20.07
CA MET A 70 15.23 -26.85 -19.34
C MET A 70 14.31 -27.70 -20.21
N GLY A 71 13.69 -27.10 -21.24
CA GLY A 71 12.89 -27.81 -22.23
C GLY A 71 13.73 -28.77 -23.08
N GLU A 72 14.91 -28.33 -23.51
CA GLU A 72 15.86 -29.16 -24.25
C GLU A 72 16.32 -30.37 -23.43
N LEU A 73 16.63 -30.17 -22.15
CA LEU A 73 17.02 -31.25 -21.24
C LEU A 73 15.91 -32.28 -20.99
N ARG A 74 14.63 -31.88 -21.04
CA ARG A 74 13.48 -32.78 -20.82
C ARG A 74 13.11 -33.60 -22.07
N ALA A 75 13.54 -33.17 -23.25
CA ALA A 75 13.22 -33.82 -24.51
C ALA A 75 14.10 -35.06 -24.81
N TRP A 76 15.08 -35.34 -23.95
CA TRP A 76 15.94 -36.53 -23.95
C TRP A 76 15.49 -37.55 -22.90
#